data_AF-U7QP25-F1
#
_entry.id   AF-U7QP25-F1
#
_cell.length_a   1.000
_cell.length_b   1.000
_cell.length_c   1.000
_cell.angle_alpha   90.00
_cell.angle_beta   90.00
_cell.angle_gamma   90.00
#
_symmetry.space_group_name_H-M   'P 1'
#
loop_
_entity.id
_entity.type
_entity.pdbx_description
1 polymer ?
#
loop_
_entity_poly.entity_id
_entity_poly.type
_entity_poly.pdbx_seq_one_letter_code
_entity_poly.pdbx_strand_id
1 'polypeptide(L)'
;MLERSTHLREELGGGSLTALPIVETQAQNISAYIPTNLISITDGQIYLSPELFQKTVLPAVDVGKSVSRVGGKTQLPAYSDIGGDLRLSYSQFEEVEVFARFGTQLDEDTQQTLERGRRVRQVLKQPEAQPMPVSQQIAVLFAVNEGIFDDISLEQMDAAQQEVCQTVMEQCSDICDRIEAGESLEDQDWDKLRQVCEKAVDSFKPEEENQGENQQENQGENREEKRGGDTGSSES
;
A
#
# COMPACT_ATOMS: atom_id res chain seq x y z
N MET A 1 -2.35 20.42 31.56
CA MET A 1 -3.40 19.38 31.53
C MET A 1 -2.91 18.11 30.84
N LEU A 2 -2.37 18.20 29.62
CA LEU A 2 -1.86 17.05 28.86
C LEU A 2 -0.63 16.37 29.48
N GLU A 3 0.30 17.13 30.07
CA GLU A 3 1.50 16.60 30.76
C GLU A 3 1.22 15.66 31.94
N ARG A 4 -0.04 15.55 32.38
CA ARG A 4 -0.44 14.55 33.39
C ARG A 4 -0.59 13.14 32.83
N SER A 5 -0.65 13.01 31.50
CA SER A 5 -0.75 11.75 30.77
C SER A 5 0.66 11.24 30.58
N THR A 6 1.00 10.12 31.21
CA THR A 6 2.37 9.60 31.23
C THR A 6 2.38 8.09 31.50
N HIS A 7 3.53 7.46 31.26
CA HIS A 7 3.82 6.11 31.71
C HIS A 7 4.57 6.17 33.04
N LEU A 8 3.99 5.59 34.08
CA LEU A 8 4.59 5.58 35.41
C LEU A 8 5.78 4.62 35.46
N ARG A 9 6.71 4.87 36.38
CA ARG A 9 7.81 3.95 36.67
C ARG A 9 7.26 2.67 37.32
N GLU A 10 8.01 1.57 37.23
CA GLU A 10 7.67 0.30 37.88
C GLU A 10 7.44 0.47 39.39
N GLU A 11 8.26 1.29 40.06
CA GLU A 11 8.13 1.64 41.49
C GLU A 11 6.77 2.29 41.85
N LEU A 12 6.11 2.90 40.86
CA LEU A 12 4.80 3.55 41.00
C LEU A 12 3.66 2.68 40.42
N GLY A 13 3.93 1.40 40.17
CA GLY A 13 2.95 0.42 39.67
C GLY A 13 2.88 0.28 38.15
N GLY A 14 3.76 0.98 37.39
CA GLY A 14 3.90 0.80 35.94
C GLY A 14 2.67 1.16 35.09
N GLY A 15 1.64 1.78 35.66
CA GLY A 15 0.43 2.18 34.93
C GLY A 15 0.70 3.28 33.90
N SER A 16 -0.17 3.37 32.90
CA SER A 16 -0.10 4.41 31.87
C SER A 16 -1.41 5.16 31.71
N LEU A 17 -1.31 6.43 31.31
CA LEU A 17 -2.45 7.26 30.90
C LEU A 17 -2.13 7.87 29.54
N THR A 18 -2.87 7.46 28.51
CA THR A 18 -2.73 7.98 27.15
C THR A 18 -3.80 9.03 26.88
N ALA A 19 -3.40 10.21 26.38
CA ALA A 19 -4.32 11.27 25.98
C ALA A 19 -4.43 11.37 24.47
N LEU A 20 -5.66 11.49 23.96
CA LEU A 20 -5.99 11.73 22.56
C LEU A 20 -6.77 13.04 22.42
N PRO A 21 -6.10 14.20 22.55
CA PRO A 21 -6.77 15.49 22.42
C PRO A 21 -7.26 15.71 20.97
N ILE A 22 -8.48 16.24 20.83
CA ILE A 22 -9.06 16.59 19.54
C ILE A 22 -9.17 18.11 19.47
N VAL A 23 -8.71 18.70 18.36
CA VAL A 23 -8.80 20.13 18.09
C VAL A 23 -9.36 20.37 16.70
N GLU A 24 -10.35 21.25 16.61
CA GLU A 24 -10.86 21.72 15.34
C GLU A 24 -9.90 22.76 14.74
N THR A 25 -9.62 22.65 13.44
CA THR A 25 -8.87 23.67 12.70
C THR A 25 -9.82 24.50 11.85
N GLN A 26 -9.66 25.82 11.87
CA GLN A 26 -10.44 26.73 11.03
C GLN A 26 -9.79 26.87 9.67
N ALA A 27 -10.53 26.57 8.60
CA ALA A 27 -10.02 26.60 7.23
C ALA A 27 -8.67 25.88 7.05
N GLN A 28 -8.51 24.71 7.71
CA GLN A 28 -7.29 23.89 7.66
C GLN A 28 -6.03 24.56 8.25
N ASN A 29 -6.17 25.69 8.96
CA ASN A 29 -5.05 26.45 9.50
C ASN A 29 -4.48 25.82 10.79
N ILE A 30 -3.43 25.02 10.64
CA ILE A 30 -2.67 24.43 11.75
C ILE A 30 -1.73 25.41 12.46
N SER A 31 -1.50 26.59 11.86
CA SER A 31 -0.63 27.64 12.40
C SER A 31 -1.39 28.63 13.29
N ALA A 32 -2.69 28.40 13.51
CA ALA A 32 -3.47 29.17 14.46
C ALA A 32 -2.96 28.94 15.89
N TYR A 33 -3.20 29.91 16.79
CA TYR A 33 -2.66 29.91 18.15
C TYR A 33 -2.98 28.62 18.92
N ILE A 34 -4.23 28.15 18.89
CA ILE A 34 -4.66 26.95 19.63
C ILE A 34 -4.02 25.66 19.07
N PRO A 35 -4.13 25.34 17.76
CA PRO A 35 -3.43 24.19 17.17
C PRO A 35 -1.92 24.23 17.39
N THR A 36 -1.28 25.38 17.23
CA THR A 36 0.19 25.52 17.41
C THR A 36 0.60 25.17 18.84
N ASN A 37 -0.14 25.64 19.84
CA ASN A 37 0.14 25.32 21.24
C ASN A 37 -0.12 23.84 21.56
N LEU A 38 -1.14 23.22 20.97
CA LEU A 38 -1.38 21.79 21.17
C LEU A 38 -0.29 20.95 20.51
N ILE A 39 0.10 21.27 19.27
CA ILE A 39 1.19 20.60 18.55
C ILE A 39 2.50 20.74 19.33
N SER A 40 2.76 21.87 19.98
CA SER A 40 4.00 22.03 20.76
C SER A 40 4.01 21.17 22.03
N ILE A 41 2.84 20.93 22.64
CA ILE A 41 2.69 20.16 23.90
C ILE A 41 2.58 18.65 23.68
N THR A 42 1.95 18.19 22.60
CA THR A 42 1.74 16.76 22.34
C THR A 42 2.99 16.09 21.76
N ASP A 43 3.10 14.77 21.94
CA ASP A 43 4.17 13.94 21.38
C ASP A 43 3.93 13.57 19.90
N GLY A 44 3.05 14.29 19.21
CA GLY A 44 2.64 14.00 17.85
C GLY A 44 1.25 14.52 17.53
N GLN A 45 0.87 14.38 16.27
CA GLN A 45 -0.44 14.73 15.77
C GLN A 45 -0.87 13.81 14.63
N ILE A 46 -2.17 13.56 14.56
CA ILE A 46 -2.85 12.97 13.41
C ILE A 46 -3.64 14.10 12.78
N TYR A 47 -3.29 14.46 11.54
CA TYR A 47 -4.01 15.49 10.79
C TYR A 47 -5.05 14.85 9.88
N LEU A 48 -6.32 15.21 10.08
CA LEU A 48 -7.42 14.73 9.24
C LEU A 48 -7.68 15.75 8.13
N SER A 49 -7.44 15.37 6.88
CA SER A 49 -7.54 16.24 5.70
C SER A 49 -8.96 16.24 5.11
N PRO A 50 -9.62 17.40 4.97
CA PRO A 50 -10.88 17.50 4.24
C PRO A 50 -10.76 17.07 2.77
N GLU A 51 -9.59 17.23 2.15
CA GLU A 51 -9.37 16.81 0.76
C GLU A 51 -9.36 15.28 0.61
N LEU A 52 -8.75 14.56 1.55
CA LEU A 52 -8.77 13.09 1.57
C LEU A 52 -10.19 12.58 1.82
N PHE A 53 -10.92 13.23 2.73
CA PHE A 53 -12.32 12.92 2.97
C PHE A 53 -13.18 13.09 1.71
N GLN A 54 -13.02 14.20 0.98
CA GLN A 54 -13.73 14.44 -0.29
C GLN A 54 -13.39 13.41 -1.38
N LYS A 55 -12.18 12.85 -1.35
CA LYS A 55 -11.74 11.74 -2.22
C LYS A 55 -12.18 10.36 -1.72
N THR A 56 -13.00 10.30 -0.66
CA THR A 56 -13.45 9.03 -0.05
C THR A 56 -12.27 8.15 0.40
N VAL A 57 -11.21 8.79 0.92
CA VAL A 57 -10.10 8.11 1.60
C VAL A 57 -10.38 8.23 3.10
N LEU A 58 -10.77 7.11 3.71
CA LEU A 58 -11.12 7.01 5.12
C LEU A 58 -10.28 5.89 5.76
N PRO A 59 -9.66 6.12 6.92
CA PRO A 59 -9.59 7.38 7.66
C PRO A 59 -8.79 8.44 6.89
N ALA A 60 -9.23 9.70 6.96
CA ALA A 60 -8.69 10.80 6.15
C ALA A 60 -7.36 11.35 6.67
N VAL A 61 -6.41 10.48 7.04
CA VAL A 61 -5.14 10.84 7.65
C VAL A 61 -4.15 11.35 6.59
N ASP A 62 -3.71 12.59 6.72
CA ASP A 62 -2.62 13.16 5.92
C ASP A 62 -1.29 12.70 6.50
N VAL A 63 -0.63 11.77 5.84
CA VAL A 63 0.62 11.14 6.33
C VAL A 63 1.77 12.15 6.39
N GLY A 64 1.82 13.11 5.47
CA GLY A 64 2.86 14.15 5.43
C GLY A 64 2.76 15.14 6.59
N LYS A 65 1.55 15.55 6.98
CA LYS A 65 1.34 16.47 8.11
C LYS A 65 1.24 15.78 9.47
N SER A 66 0.97 14.47 9.48
CA SER A 66 0.90 13.67 10.70
C SER A 66 2.29 13.26 11.17
N VAL A 67 2.54 13.38 12.48
CA VAL A 67 3.85 13.13 13.07
C VAL A 67 3.67 12.36 14.37
N SER A 68 4.56 11.40 14.62
CA SER A 68 4.79 10.81 15.94
C SER A 68 6.21 11.14 16.37
N ARG A 69 6.38 11.79 17.52
CA ARG A 69 7.69 12.08 18.13
C ARG A 69 8.22 10.89 18.93
N VAL A 70 7.35 9.96 19.32
CA VAL A 70 7.74 8.73 20.02
C VAL A 70 8.38 7.72 19.04
N GLY A 71 7.95 7.76 17.77
CA GLY A 71 8.51 6.94 16.69
C GLY A 71 8.16 5.46 16.84
N GLY A 72 9.03 4.58 16.31
CA GLY A 72 8.83 3.12 16.32
C GLY A 72 8.99 2.45 17.70
N LYS A 73 9.41 3.18 18.73
CA LYS A 73 9.67 2.61 20.07
C LYS A 73 8.42 2.04 20.76
N THR A 74 7.23 2.44 20.33
CA THR A 74 5.94 1.97 20.84
C THR A 74 5.23 1.02 19.88
N GLN A 75 5.87 0.67 18.77
CA GLN A 75 5.33 -0.28 17.80
C GLN A 75 5.71 -1.70 18.21
N LEU A 76 4.86 -2.66 17.87
CA LEU A 76 5.25 -4.06 17.90
C LEU A 76 6.39 -4.30 16.90
N PRO A 77 7.29 -5.27 17.15
CA PRO A 77 8.43 -5.51 16.27
C PRO A 77 8.04 -5.64 14.79
N ALA A 78 7.00 -6.42 14.49
CA ALA A 78 6.51 -6.61 13.13
C ALA A 78 6.11 -5.31 12.41
N TYR A 79 5.55 -4.32 13.11
CA TYR A 79 5.27 -3.00 12.51
C TYR A 79 6.53 -2.19 12.25
N SER A 80 7.53 -2.31 13.13
CA SER A 80 8.79 -1.59 12.96
C SER A 80 9.55 -2.10 11.73
N ASP A 81 9.48 -3.41 11.48
CA ASP A 81 10.14 -4.06 10.35
C ASP A 81 9.57 -3.61 9.00
N ILE A 82 8.25 -3.43 8.90
CA ILE A 82 7.59 -3.06 7.62
C ILE A 82 7.29 -1.56 7.48
N GLY A 83 7.13 -0.83 8.59
CA GLY A 83 6.55 0.51 8.60
C GLY A 83 7.45 1.59 8.01
N GLY A 84 8.77 1.40 8.06
CA GLY A 84 9.75 2.35 7.52
C GLY A 84 9.64 2.50 6.00
N ASP A 85 9.69 1.37 5.30
CA ASP A 85 9.64 1.30 3.84
C ASP A 85 8.28 1.75 3.30
N LEU A 86 7.20 1.36 3.98
CA LEU A 86 5.85 1.77 3.61
C LEU A 86 5.66 3.29 3.68
N ARG A 87 6.18 3.95 4.74
CA ARG A 87 6.08 5.40 4.88
C ARG A 87 6.86 6.12 3.78
N LEU A 88 8.07 5.63 3.48
CA LEU A 88 8.92 6.25 2.46
C LEU A 88 8.30 6.11 1.06
N SER A 89 7.89 4.89 0.70
CA SER A 89 7.25 4.61 -0.60
C SER A 89 5.95 5.39 -0.78
N TYR A 90 5.10 5.47 0.26
CA TYR A 90 3.86 6.24 0.18
C TYR A 90 4.11 7.75 0.03
N SER A 91 5.12 8.31 0.72
CA SER A 91 5.51 9.72 0.56
C SER A 91 6.01 10.02 -0.86
N GLN A 92 6.82 9.13 -1.44
CA GLN A 92 7.29 9.27 -2.82
C GLN A 92 6.13 9.20 -3.81
N PHE A 93 5.19 8.27 -3.59
CA PHE A 93 3.97 8.19 -4.38
C PHE A 93 3.16 9.49 -4.33
N GLU A 94 2.95 10.09 -3.16
CA GLU A 94 2.18 11.34 -3.06
C GLU A 94 2.86 12.48 -3.82
N GLU A 95 4.19 12.58 -3.76
CA GLU A 95 4.95 13.55 -4.56
C GLU A 95 4.76 13.31 -6.05
N VAL A 96 4.97 12.07 -6.51
CA VAL A 96 4.82 11.69 -7.93
C VAL A 96 3.39 11.91 -8.43
N GLU A 97 2.37 11.60 -7.63
CA GLU A 97 0.97 11.80 -7.99
C GLU A 97 0.64 13.28 -8.21
N VAL A 98 1.23 14.18 -7.43
CA VAL A 98 1.07 15.62 -7.63
C VAL A 98 1.74 16.07 -8.93
N PHE A 99 2.96 15.62 -9.22
CA PHE A 99 3.68 15.97 -10.45
C PHE A 99 3.02 15.40 -11.71
N ALA A 100 2.51 14.18 -11.65
CA ALA A 100 1.84 13.50 -12.75
C ALA A 100 0.60 14.25 -13.27
N ARG A 101 -0.02 15.10 -12.45
CA ARG A 101 -1.15 15.95 -12.86
C ARG A 101 -0.76 17.07 -13.82
N PHE A 102 0.53 17.41 -13.89
CA PHE A 102 1.07 18.50 -14.71
C PHE A 102 1.89 18.01 -15.91
N GLY A 103 2.30 16.73 -15.93
CA GLY A 103 3.07 16.13 -17.01
C GLY A 103 2.18 15.46 -18.06
N THR A 104 2.62 15.48 -19.33
CA THR A 104 1.89 14.85 -20.45
C THR A 104 2.37 13.44 -20.78
N GLN A 105 3.60 13.07 -20.38
CA GLN A 105 4.17 11.74 -20.59
C GLN A 105 4.88 11.31 -19.32
N LEU A 106 4.52 10.14 -18.81
CA LEU A 106 5.18 9.49 -17.67
C LEU A 106 5.97 8.30 -18.22
N ASP A 107 7.23 8.19 -17.80
CA ASP A 107 8.05 6.99 -17.99
C ASP A 107 7.47 5.78 -17.24
N GLU A 108 7.90 4.57 -17.63
CA GLU A 108 7.39 3.31 -17.09
C GLU A 108 7.60 3.18 -15.58
N ASP A 109 8.76 3.59 -15.06
CA ASP A 109 9.09 3.54 -13.63
C ASP A 109 8.14 4.44 -12.81
N THR A 110 7.85 5.64 -13.34
CA THR A 110 6.88 6.55 -12.76
C THR A 110 5.46 5.97 -12.76
N GLN A 111 5.06 5.29 -13.83
CA GLN A 111 3.77 4.62 -13.91
C GLN A 111 3.66 3.49 -12.88
N GLN A 112 4.68 2.65 -12.73
CA GLN A 112 4.71 1.60 -11.72
C GLN A 112 4.62 2.15 -10.30
N THR A 113 5.35 3.24 -10.01
CA THR A 113 5.28 3.92 -8.70
C THR A 113 3.86 4.43 -8.39
N LEU A 114 3.18 4.98 -9.40
CA LEU A 114 1.79 5.44 -9.25
C LEU A 114 0.83 4.28 -9.03
N GLU A 115 0.96 3.20 -9.81
CA GLU A 115 0.10 2.03 -9.70
C GLU A 115 0.23 1.35 -8.33
N ARG A 116 1.47 1.16 -7.88
CA ARG A 116 1.76 0.61 -6.56
C ARG A 116 1.26 1.51 -5.44
N GLY A 117 1.48 2.81 -5.54
CA GLY A 117 1.00 3.77 -4.55
C GLY A 117 -0.53 3.88 -4.47
N ARG A 118 -1.26 3.67 -5.58
CA ARG A 118 -2.73 3.53 -5.56
C ARG A 118 -3.19 2.30 -4.78
N ARG A 119 -2.47 1.18 -4.87
CA ARG A 119 -2.75 -0.04 -4.09
C ARG A 119 -2.44 0.15 -2.61
N VAL A 120 -1.32 0.81 -2.28
CA VAL A 120 -1.01 1.22 -0.90
C VAL A 120 -2.13 2.10 -0.36
N ARG A 121 -2.59 3.10 -1.12
CA ARG A 121 -3.71 3.95 -0.71
C ARG A 121 -5.00 3.17 -0.47
N GLN A 122 -5.28 2.13 -1.28
CA GLN A 122 -6.44 1.27 -1.05
C GLN A 122 -6.32 0.43 0.22
N VAL A 123 -5.16 -0.17 0.45
CA VAL A 123 -4.88 -0.95 1.66
C VAL A 123 -5.03 -0.13 2.94
N LEU A 124 -4.67 1.16 2.89
CA LEU A 124 -4.80 2.06 4.03
C LEU A 124 -6.25 2.53 4.28
N LYS A 125 -7.21 2.19 3.40
CA LYS A 125 -8.61 2.52 3.66
C LYS A 125 -9.22 1.52 4.63
N GLN A 126 -10.02 2.03 5.55
CA GLN A 126 -10.70 1.23 6.55
C GLN A 126 -12.10 1.78 6.82
N PRO A 127 -13.14 0.93 6.77
CA PRO A 127 -14.49 1.32 7.14
C PRO A 127 -14.60 1.73 8.62
N GLU A 128 -15.56 2.60 8.92
CA GLU A 128 -15.84 3.02 10.29
C GLU A 128 -16.28 1.84 11.16
N ALA A 129 -15.82 1.82 12.41
CA ALA A 129 -16.16 0.80 13.41
C ALA A 129 -15.84 -0.65 13.02
N GLN A 130 -14.93 -0.86 12.07
CA GLN A 130 -14.42 -2.18 11.67
C GLN A 130 -12.91 -2.27 11.96
N PRO A 131 -12.48 -2.31 13.23
CA PRO A 131 -11.07 -2.46 13.57
C PRO A 131 -10.52 -3.79 13.05
N MET A 132 -9.33 -3.74 12.46
CA MET A 132 -8.60 -4.91 11.98
C MET A 132 -7.60 -5.38 13.06
N PRO A 133 -7.51 -6.68 13.38
CA PRO A 133 -6.46 -7.23 14.24
C PRO A 133 -5.06 -6.90 13.73
N VAL A 134 -4.08 -6.80 14.64
CA VAL A 134 -2.69 -6.47 14.27
C VAL A 134 -2.13 -7.47 13.27
N SER A 135 -2.33 -8.77 13.51
CA SER A 135 -1.89 -9.86 12.63
C SER A 135 -2.38 -9.68 11.18
N GLN A 136 -3.66 -9.34 11.01
CA GLN A 136 -4.24 -9.02 9.70
C GLN A 136 -3.65 -7.75 9.09
N GLN A 137 -3.48 -6.68 9.88
CA GLN A 137 -2.86 -5.44 9.39
C GLN A 137 -1.44 -5.69 8.88
N ILE A 138 -0.62 -6.42 9.64
CA ILE A 138 0.75 -6.79 9.24
C ILE A 138 0.73 -7.58 7.94
N ALA A 139 -0.16 -8.57 7.79
CA ALA A 139 -0.25 -9.38 6.57
C ALA A 139 -0.54 -8.53 5.32
N VAL A 140 -1.52 -7.64 5.40
CA VAL A 140 -1.91 -6.79 4.25
C VAL A 140 -0.84 -5.74 3.95
N LEU A 141 -0.28 -5.10 4.98
CA LEU A 141 0.78 -4.10 4.80
C LEU A 141 2.07 -4.72 4.27
N PHE A 142 2.41 -5.92 4.72
CA PHE A 142 3.51 -6.70 4.18
C PHE A 142 3.27 -7.05 2.70
N ALA A 143 2.08 -7.56 2.36
CA ALA A 143 1.76 -7.95 0.98
C ALA A 143 1.88 -6.77 -0.01
N VAL A 144 1.44 -5.57 0.36
CA VAL A 144 1.60 -4.39 -0.50
C VAL A 144 3.06 -3.90 -0.57
N ASN A 145 3.81 -4.01 0.53
CA ASN A 145 5.22 -3.63 0.58
C ASN A 145 6.14 -4.63 -0.16
N GLU A 146 5.67 -5.84 -0.41
CA GLU A 146 6.34 -6.85 -1.24
C GLU A 146 5.88 -6.83 -2.71
N GLY A 147 4.88 -6.02 -3.06
CA GLY A 147 4.36 -5.92 -4.44
C GLY A 147 3.44 -7.07 -4.83
N ILE A 148 2.96 -7.86 -3.87
CA ILE A 148 2.07 -9.01 -4.10
C ILE A 148 0.74 -8.57 -4.74
N PHE A 149 0.33 -7.32 -4.50
CA PHE A 149 -0.89 -6.75 -5.08
C PHE A 149 -0.67 -6.03 -6.42
N ASP A 150 0.55 -5.97 -6.96
CA ASP A 150 0.87 -5.12 -8.13
C ASP A 150 0.08 -5.52 -9.39
N ASP A 151 -0.21 -6.82 -9.58
CA ASP A 151 -0.99 -7.31 -10.73
C ASP A 151 -2.51 -7.31 -10.50
N ILE A 152 -2.98 -6.90 -9.32
CA ILE A 152 -4.41 -6.92 -8.97
C ILE A 152 -5.07 -5.60 -9.35
N SER A 153 -6.23 -5.69 -10.01
CA SER A 153 -7.03 -4.52 -10.34
C SER A 153 -7.53 -3.79 -9.09
N LEU A 154 -7.64 -2.46 -9.15
CA LEU A 154 -8.08 -1.64 -8.01
C LEU A 154 -9.49 -2.01 -7.53
N GLU A 155 -10.33 -2.50 -8.44
CA GLU A 155 -11.70 -2.97 -8.18
C GLU A 155 -11.73 -4.26 -7.34
N GLN A 156 -10.69 -5.09 -7.43
CA GLN A 156 -10.60 -6.36 -6.71
C GLN A 156 -9.78 -6.25 -5.41
N MET A 157 -9.16 -5.10 -5.13
CA MET A 157 -8.30 -4.91 -3.96
C MET A 157 -8.98 -5.22 -2.64
N ASP A 158 -10.25 -4.85 -2.46
CA ASP A 158 -10.95 -5.13 -1.19
C ASP A 158 -11.14 -6.64 -0.97
N ALA A 159 -11.45 -7.38 -2.04
CA ALA A 159 -11.59 -8.83 -2.00
C ALA A 159 -10.23 -9.53 -1.80
N ALA A 160 -9.18 -9.06 -2.49
CA ALA A 160 -7.82 -9.60 -2.34
C ALA A 160 -7.28 -9.40 -0.92
N GLN A 161 -7.52 -8.24 -0.30
CA GLN A 161 -7.15 -7.99 1.10
C GLN A 161 -7.85 -8.93 2.06
N GLN A 162 -9.16 -9.17 1.85
CA GLN A 162 -9.92 -10.10 2.68
C GLN A 162 -9.42 -11.53 2.54
N GLU A 163 -9.11 -11.97 1.31
CA GLU A 163 -8.55 -13.30 1.06
C GLU A 163 -7.19 -13.48 1.72
N VAL A 164 -6.30 -12.48 1.64
CA VAL A 164 -5.01 -12.49 2.35
C VAL A 164 -5.21 -12.61 3.85
N CYS A 165 -6.08 -11.78 4.43
CA CYS A 165 -6.40 -11.85 5.86
C CYS A 165 -6.89 -13.25 6.26
N GLN A 166 -7.83 -13.81 5.51
CA GLN A 166 -8.39 -15.13 5.80
C GLN A 166 -7.33 -16.23 5.69
N THR A 167 -6.59 -16.27 4.58
CA THR A 167 -5.60 -17.32 4.29
C THR A 167 -4.46 -17.29 5.31
N VAL A 168 -3.98 -16.10 5.69
CA VAL A 168 -2.92 -15.97 6.71
C VAL A 168 -3.42 -16.40 8.09
N MET A 169 -4.64 -16.06 8.48
CA MET A 169 -5.21 -16.54 9.74
C MET A 169 -5.35 -18.06 9.78
N GLU A 170 -5.71 -18.69 8.65
CA GLU A 170 -5.89 -20.14 8.57
C GLU A 170 -4.56 -20.91 8.53
N GLN A 171 -3.58 -20.43 7.76
CA GLN A 171 -2.34 -21.17 7.46
C GLN A 171 -1.12 -20.73 8.29
N CYS A 172 -1.17 -19.55 8.90
CA CYS A 172 -0.10 -18.94 9.69
C CYS A 172 -0.57 -18.49 11.08
N SER A 173 -1.52 -19.22 11.68
CA SER A 173 -2.03 -18.91 13.04
C SER A 173 -0.93 -18.79 14.09
N ASP A 174 0.13 -19.62 13.98
CA ASP A 174 1.31 -19.56 14.84
C ASP A 174 2.06 -18.22 14.75
N ILE A 175 2.19 -17.67 13.54
CA ILE A 175 2.81 -16.37 13.30
C ILE A 175 1.89 -15.25 13.80
N CYS A 176 0.58 -15.36 13.56
CA CYS A 176 -0.41 -14.39 14.04
C CYS A 176 -0.37 -14.24 15.57
N ASP A 177 -0.34 -15.36 16.31
CA ASP A 177 -0.26 -15.35 17.77
C ASP A 177 1.02 -14.68 18.28
N ARG A 178 2.15 -14.95 17.62
CA ARG A 178 3.46 -14.33 17.95
C ARG A 178 3.46 -12.83 17.68
N ILE A 179 2.87 -12.38 16.57
CA ILE A 179 2.70 -10.95 16.26
C ILE A 179 1.87 -10.26 17.36
N GLU A 180 0.76 -10.87 17.77
CA GLU A 180 -0.11 -10.31 18.81
C GLU A 180 0.54 -10.30 20.21
N ALA A 181 1.41 -11.28 20.48
CA ALA A 181 2.24 -11.31 21.68
C ALA A 181 3.40 -10.28 21.66
N GLY A 182 3.65 -9.64 20.51
CA GLY A 182 4.73 -8.68 20.34
C GLY A 182 6.11 -9.31 20.21
N GLU A 183 6.18 -10.55 19.76
CA GLU A 183 7.43 -11.22 19.43
C GLU A 183 7.99 -10.72 18.09
N SER A 184 9.31 -10.82 17.93
CA SER A 184 9.96 -10.59 16.65
C SER A 184 9.74 -11.78 15.70
N LEU A 185 9.58 -11.46 14.42
CA LEU A 185 9.52 -12.46 13.36
C LEU A 185 10.92 -12.72 12.80
N GLU A 186 11.17 -13.98 12.43
CA GLU A 186 12.40 -14.39 11.77
C GLU A 186 12.22 -14.38 10.24
N ASP A 187 13.30 -14.41 9.47
CA ASP A 187 13.25 -14.42 8.00
C ASP A 187 12.37 -15.57 7.46
N GLN A 188 12.38 -16.72 8.14
CA GLN A 188 11.54 -17.87 7.78
C GLN A 188 10.04 -17.58 7.94
N ASP A 189 9.66 -16.77 8.92
CA ASP A 189 8.28 -16.35 9.13
C ASP A 189 7.82 -15.44 8.00
N TRP A 190 8.67 -14.47 7.62
CA TRP A 190 8.41 -13.57 6.49
C TRP A 190 8.33 -14.30 5.16
N ASP A 191 9.21 -15.27 4.90
CA ASP A 191 9.16 -16.09 3.69
C ASP A 191 7.89 -16.95 3.65
N LYS A 192 7.46 -17.52 4.79
CA LYS A 192 6.19 -18.26 4.89
C LYS A 192 5.00 -17.34 4.63
N LEU A 193 4.99 -16.14 5.22
CA LEU A 193 3.96 -15.13 4.96
C LEU A 193 3.90 -14.75 3.48
N ARG A 194 5.05 -14.50 2.83
CA ARG A 194 5.13 -14.17 1.39
C ARG A 194 4.47 -15.26 0.56
N GLN A 195 4.86 -16.52 0.77
CA GLN A 195 4.32 -17.66 0.02
C GLN A 195 2.80 -17.82 0.22
N VAL A 196 2.29 -17.58 1.42
CA VAL A 196 0.86 -17.69 1.72
C VAL A 196 0.09 -16.54 1.09
N CYS A 197 0.60 -15.30 1.18
CA CYS A 197 -0.01 -14.13 0.56
C CYS A 197 -0.03 -14.24 -0.97
N GLU A 198 1.04 -14.70 -1.61
CA GLU A 198 1.10 -14.93 -3.06
C GLU A 198 0.02 -15.92 -3.52
N LYS A 199 -0.08 -17.06 -2.84
CA LYS A 199 -1.11 -18.07 -3.14
C LYS A 199 -2.53 -17.56 -2.94
N ALA A 200 -2.75 -16.73 -1.93
CA ALA A 200 -4.05 -16.14 -1.65
C ALA A 200 -4.51 -15.23 -2.80
N VAL A 201 -3.59 -14.52 -3.44
CA VAL A 201 -3.95 -13.56 -4.51
C VAL A 201 -3.90 -14.14 -5.93
N ASP A 202 -3.40 -15.36 -6.11
CA ASP A 202 -3.22 -15.96 -7.44
C ASP A 202 -4.52 -16.02 -8.25
N SER A 203 -5.67 -16.23 -7.60
CA SER A 203 -6.98 -16.22 -8.27
C SER A 203 -7.47 -14.84 -8.72
N PHE A 204 -6.82 -13.76 -8.26
CA PHE A 204 -7.17 -12.38 -8.59
C PHE A 204 -6.29 -11.80 -9.69
N LYS A 205 -5.18 -12.46 -10.03
CA LYS A 205 -4.34 -12.04 -11.14
C LYS A 205 -5.11 -12.23 -12.45
N PRO A 206 -4.96 -11.31 -13.42
CA PRO A 206 -5.54 -11.53 -14.74
C PRO A 206 -5.03 -12.85 -15.29
N GLU A 207 -5.93 -13.70 -15.80
CA GLU A 207 -5.53 -14.86 -16.59
C GLU A 207 -4.62 -14.33 -17.69
N GLU A 208 -3.38 -14.83 -17.77
CA GLU A 208 -2.49 -14.49 -18.89
C GLU A 208 -3.26 -14.80 -20.17
N GLU A 209 -3.74 -13.75 -20.87
CA GLU A 209 -4.17 -13.90 -22.24
C GLU A 209 -2.98 -14.49 -22.97
N ASN A 210 -3.15 -15.74 -23.38
CA ASN A 210 -2.19 -16.53 -24.13
C ASN A 210 -1.99 -15.84 -25.50
N GLN A 211 -1.27 -14.71 -25.55
CA GLN A 211 -0.91 -13.96 -26.75
C GLN A 211 0.28 -14.63 -27.45
N GLY A 212 0.16 -15.94 -27.63
CA GLY A 212 1.23 -16.81 -28.08
C GLY A 212 0.82 -17.77 -29.18
N GLU A 213 -0.25 -17.54 -29.95
CA GLU A 213 -0.59 -18.42 -31.09
C GLU A 213 -1.58 -17.76 -32.07
N ASN A 214 -1.20 -16.65 -32.73
CA ASN A 214 -1.87 -16.26 -33.99
C ASN A 214 -1.06 -15.29 -34.89
N GLN A 215 0.25 -15.51 -35.03
CA GLN A 215 1.08 -14.80 -36.04
C GLN A 215 1.83 -15.74 -37.00
N GLN A 216 1.34 -16.97 -37.19
CA GLN A 216 1.88 -17.90 -38.20
C GLN A 216 0.80 -18.49 -39.12
N GLU A 217 -0.14 -17.70 -39.63
CA GLU A 217 -0.95 -18.14 -40.79
C GLU A 217 -1.04 -17.17 -41.95
N ASN A 218 -0.48 -15.95 -41.87
CA ASN A 218 -0.60 -14.96 -42.95
C ASN A 218 0.67 -14.72 -43.78
N GLN A 219 1.62 -15.65 -43.81
CA GLN A 219 2.79 -15.62 -44.71
C GLN A 219 2.83 -16.76 -45.75
N GLY A 220 1.71 -17.48 -45.93
CA GLY A 220 1.61 -18.59 -46.90
C GLY A 220 1.21 -18.18 -48.33
N GLU A 221 0.46 -17.09 -48.54
CA GLU A 221 -0.21 -16.88 -49.83
C GLU A 221 0.51 -15.97 -50.84
N ASN A 222 1.69 -15.43 -50.55
CA ASN A 222 2.32 -14.42 -51.43
C ASN A 222 3.55 -14.91 -52.21
N ARG A 223 3.66 -16.22 -52.52
CA ARG A 223 4.82 -16.78 -53.24
C ARG A 223 4.57 -17.53 -54.56
N GLU A 224 3.36 -17.55 -55.10
CA GLU A 224 3.09 -18.29 -56.35
C GLU A 224 2.86 -17.46 -57.63
N GLU A 225 2.97 -16.13 -57.64
CA GLU A 225 2.68 -15.33 -58.86
C GLU A 225 3.88 -14.69 -59.60
N LYS A 226 5.12 -15.16 -59.38
CA LYS A 226 6.29 -14.66 -60.15
C LYS A 226 7.17 -15.77 -60.74
N ARG A 227 6.58 -16.70 -61.48
CA ARG A 227 7.32 -17.50 -62.49
C ARG A 227 6.42 -17.83 -63.68
N GLY A 228 6.46 -16.97 -64.70
CA GLY A 228 5.88 -17.30 -66.01
C GLY A 228 5.79 -16.09 -66.91
N GLY A 229 6.78 -15.90 -67.78
CA GLY A 229 6.71 -14.86 -68.81
C GLY A 229 8.06 -14.42 -69.38
N ASP A 230 8.91 -15.36 -69.79
CA ASP A 230 9.98 -15.08 -70.74
C ASP A 230 9.72 -15.90 -72.00
N THR A 231 9.19 -15.25 -73.03
CA THR A 231 9.37 -15.65 -74.43
C THR A 231 9.22 -14.43 -75.33
N GLY A 232 10.35 -13.93 -75.84
CA GLY A 232 10.58 -13.87 -77.28
C GLY A 232 10.16 -12.61 -78.07
N SER A 233 11.19 -12.03 -78.71
CA SER A 233 11.19 -11.61 -80.13
C SER A 233 10.36 -10.36 -80.48
N SER A 234 10.63 -9.52 -81.46
CA SER A 234 11.76 -9.23 -82.36
C SER A 234 11.24 -8.10 -83.26
N GLU A 235 12.14 -7.22 -83.67
CA GLU A 235 12.13 -6.49 -84.96
C GLU A 235 11.14 -5.33 -85.23
N SER A 236 11.76 -4.32 -85.86
CA SER A 236 11.25 -3.22 -86.71
C SER A 236 10.58 -2.00 -86.07
#